data_AF-A0AAW7D5R3-F1
#
_entry.id   AF-A0AAW7D5R3-F1
#
_cell.length_a   1.000
_cell.length_b   1.000
_cell.length_c   1.000
_cell.angle_alpha   90.00
_cell.angle_beta   90.00
_cell.angle_gamma   90.00
#
_symmetry.space_group_name_H-M   'P 1'
#
loop_
_entity.id
_entity.type
_entity.pdbx_description
1 polymer ?
#
loop_
_entity_poly.entity_id
_entity_poly.type
_entity_poly.pdbx_seq_one_letter_code
_entity_poly.pdbx_strand_id
1 'polypeptide(L)' 'MSLNKSGLKNEILQIMKDMRTRTKNADEEFAERLTDAIDNYVKSATIIYEGGLAAPNGPVTGMFNGKLE' A
#
# COMPACT_ATOMS: atom_id res chain seq x y z
N MET A 1 -11.38 -5.98 -4.84
CA MET A 1 -10.49 -7.10 -4.42
C MET A 1 -9.73 -6.55 -3.26
N SER A 2 -9.82 -7.13 -2.08
CA SER A 2 -9.13 -6.58 -0.91
C SER A 2 -7.61 -6.72 -1.01
N LEU A 3 -6.91 -5.72 -0.53
CA LEU A 3 -5.48 -5.57 -0.49
C LEU A 3 -4.87 -6.79 0.19
N ASN A 4 -3.78 -7.30 -0.37
CA ASN A 4 -3.19 -8.56 0.08
C ASN A 4 -2.39 -8.38 1.38
N LYS A 5 -3.10 -8.22 2.49
CA LYS A 5 -2.52 -8.08 3.84
C LYS A 5 -1.65 -9.27 4.23
N SER A 6 -2.00 -10.47 3.76
CA SER A 6 -1.20 -11.66 4.01
C SER A 6 0.15 -11.61 3.28
N GLY A 7 0.17 -11.07 2.06
CA GLY A 7 1.39 -10.85 1.29
C GLY A 7 2.34 -9.89 2.01
N LEU A 8 1.85 -8.70 2.38
CA LEU A 8 2.64 -7.71 3.12
C LEU A 8 3.18 -8.27 4.44
N LYS A 9 2.34 -8.98 5.22
CA LYS A 9 2.80 -9.62 6.47
C LYS A 9 3.95 -10.61 6.21
N ASN A 10 3.84 -11.43 5.18
CA ASN A 10 4.87 -12.41 4.85
C ASN A 10 6.17 -11.72 4.42
N GLU A 11 6.08 -10.65 3.65
CA GLU A 11 7.23 -9.86 3.21
C GLU A 11 7.96 -9.20 4.39
N ILE A 12 7.22 -8.55 5.30
CA ILE A 12 7.77 -7.98 6.54
C ILE A 12 8.46 -9.07 7.37
N LEU A 13 7.86 -10.25 7.50
CA LEU A 13 8.48 -11.36 8.21
C LEU A 13 9.79 -11.84 7.55
N GLN A 14 9.89 -11.80 6.22
CA GLN A 14 11.15 -12.13 5.54
C GLN A 14 12.21 -11.06 5.78
N ILE A 15 11.85 -9.78 5.71
CA ILE A 15 12.75 -8.67 6.06
C ILE A 15 13.27 -8.85 7.49
N MET A 16 12.39 -9.10 8.47
CA MET A 16 12.79 -9.32 9.86
C MET A 16 13.69 -10.55 10.04
N LYS A 17 13.43 -11.65 9.32
CA LYS A 17 14.28 -12.85 9.37
C LYS A 17 15.68 -12.54 8.83
N ASP A 18 15.77 -11.83 7.72
CA ASP A 18 17.04 -11.42 7.12
C ASP A 18 17.82 -10.49 8.04
N MET A 19 17.16 -9.47 8.62
CA MET A 19 17.79 -8.55 9.58
C MET A 19 18.39 -9.27 10.79
N ARG A 20 17.75 -10.33 11.29
CA ARG A 20 18.27 -11.15 12.40
C ARG A 20 19.55 -11.92 12.05
N THR A 21 19.83 -12.13 10.76
CA THR A 21 21.08 -12.77 10.30
C THR A 21 22.22 -11.78 10.14
N ARG A 22 21.95 -10.47 10.20
CA ARG A 22 22.97 -9.44 10.03
C ARG A 22 23.83 -9.33 11.29
N THR A 23 25.13 -9.26 11.08
CA THR A 23 26.15 -9.20 12.15
C THR A 23 26.47 -7.78 12.59
N LYS A 24 26.03 -6.78 11.81
CA LYS A 24 26.15 -5.35 12.10
C LYS A 24 24.77 -4.76 12.27
N ASN A 25 24.69 -3.61 12.94
CA ASN A 25 23.42 -2.91 13.08
C ASN A 25 22.89 -2.51 11.70
N ALA A 26 21.62 -2.84 11.43
CA ALA A 26 21.00 -2.75 10.11
C ALA A 26 19.66 -1.96 10.16
N ASP A 27 19.52 -1.08 11.15
CA ASP A 27 18.27 -0.33 11.38
C ASP A 27 17.85 0.53 10.18
N GLU A 28 18.80 1.16 9.49
CA GLU A 28 18.51 1.94 8.27
C GLU A 28 18.04 1.05 7.11
N GLU A 29 18.73 -0.06 6.85
CA GLU A 29 18.34 -1.04 5.81
C GLU A 29 16.94 -1.62 6.13
N PHE A 30 16.67 -1.91 7.40
CA PHE A 30 15.37 -2.37 7.83
C PHE A 30 14.27 -1.34 7.56
N ALA A 31 14.51 -0.08 7.92
CA ALA A 31 13.55 1.01 7.75
C ALA A 31 13.25 1.27 6.27
N GLU A 32 14.27 1.28 5.41
CA GLU A 32 14.13 1.45 3.97
C GLU A 32 13.27 0.33 3.38
N ARG A 33 13.63 -0.94 3.63
CA ARG A 33 12.91 -2.10 3.09
C ARG A 33 11.48 -2.23 3.61
N LEU A 34 11.24 -1.87 4.87
CA LEU A 34 9.90 -1.83 5.43
C LEU A 34 9.04 -0.77 4.74
N THR A 35 9.60 0.40 4.48
CA THR A 35 8.91 1.50 3.81
C THR A 35 8.55 1.12 2.37
N ASP A 36 9.48 0.51 1.64
CA ASP A 36 9.24 0.03 0.27
C ASP A 36 8.14 -1.04 0.21
N ALA A 37 8.12 -1.98 1.15
CA ALA A 37 7.07 -3.00 1.22
C ALA A 37 5.68 -2.37 1.45
N ILE A 38 5.59 -1.33 2.29
CA ILE A 38 4.36 -0.59 2.54
C ILE A 38 3.95 0.23 1.30
N ASP A 39 4.89 0.93 0.66
CA ASP A 39 4.63 1.73 -0.54
C ASP A 39 4.10 0.87 -1.70
N ASN A 40 4.74 -0.27 -1.95
CA ASN A 40 4.27 -1.24 -2.95
C ASN A 40 2.89 -1.80 -2.61
N TYR A 41 2.64 -2.13 -1.34
CA TYR A 41 1.33 -2.57 -0.89
C TYR A 41 0.25 -1.51 -1.16
N VAL A 42 0.50 -0.24 -0.80
CA VAL A 42 -0.45 0.85 -1.05
C VAL A 42 -0.67 1.08 -2.54
N LYS A 43 0.40 1.03 -3.36
CA LYS A 43 0.30 1.17 -4.83
C LYS A 43 -0.46 0.03 -5.50
N SER A 44 -0.51 -1.15 -4.88
CA SER A 44 -1.31 -2.28 -5.37
C SER A 44 -2.82 -2.12 -5.12
N ALA A 45 -3.21 -1.14 -4.29
CA ALA A 45 -4.61 -0.87 -4.00
C ALA A 45 -5.35 -0.45 -5.28
N THR A 46 -6.53 -1.02 -5.48
CA THR A 46 -7.45 -0.53 -6.51
C THR A 46 -8.43 0.42 -5.84
N ILE A 47 -8.68 1.57 -6.46
CA ILE A 47 -9.69 2.49 -5.97
C ILE A 47 -11.06 2.00 -6.45
N ILE A 48 -11.96 1.69 -5.51
CA ILE A 48 -13.36 1.44 -5.84
C ILE A 48 -14.08 2.77 -5.89
N TYR A 49 -14.63 3.07 -7.06
CA TYR A 49 -15.52 4.21 -7.25
C TYR A 49 -16.87 3.92 -6.60
N GLU A 50 -17.20 4.65 -5.53
CA GLU A 50 -18.48 4.55 -4.84
C GLU A 50 -19.48 5.61 -5.31
N GLY A 51 -19.00 6.70 -5.92
CA GLY A 51 -19.83 7.74 -6.52
C GLY A 51 -19.22 9.14 -6.38
N GLY A 52 -20.08 10.15 -6.41
CA GLY A 52 -19.70 11.53 -6.12
C GLY A 52 -19.27 12.37 -7.33
N LEU A 53 -19.11 11.77 -8.51
CA LEU A 53 -18.94 12.49 -9.77
C LEU A 53 -20.25 12.46 -10.57
N ALA A 54 -20.75 13.63 -10.97
CA ALA A 54 -21.95 13.76 -11.79
C ALA A 54 -21.69 14.62 -13.03
N ALA A 55 -22.30 14.24 -14.15
CA ALA A 55 -22.29 15.03 -15.39
C ALA A 55 -23.71 15.16 -15.95
N PRO A 56 -24.58 15.98 -15.32
CA PRO A 56 -25.96 16.12 -15.76
C PRO A 56 -26.13 16.93 -17.05
N ASN A 57 -25.18 17.79 -17.45
CA ASN A 57 -25.05 18.45 -18.77
C ASN A 57 -23.86 19.46 -18.74
N GLY A 58 -22.62 18.97 -18.82
CA GLY A 58 -21.42 19.82 -18.74
C GLY A 58 -20.20 19.04 -18.21
N PRO A 59 -19.10 19.74 -17.87
CA PRO A 59 -17.93 19.11 -17.25
C PRO A 59 -18.33 18.31 -16.01
N VAL A 60 -17.71 17.14 -15.82
CA VAL A 60 -17.90 16.33 -14.61
C VAL A 60 -17.52 17.17 -13.40
N THR A 61 -18.44 17.34 -12.46
CA THR A 61 -18.20 18.08 -11.21
C THR A 61 -18.61 17.22 -10.02
N GLY A 62 -17.88 17.37 -8.91
CA GLY A 62 -18.15 16.64 -7.67
C GLY A 62 -16.89 16.16 -6.96
N MET A 63 -17.05 15.70 -5.72
CA MET A 63 -15.98 15.12 -4.92
C MET A 63 -15.91 13.62 -5.21
N PHE A 64 -14.74 13.13 -5.63
CA PHE A 64 -14.53 11.71 -5.83
C PHE A 64 -14.69 10.98 -4.50
N ASN A 65 -15.70 10.10 -4.40
CA ASN A 65 -15.88 9.23 -3.25
C ASN A 65 -15.44 7.83 -3.64
N GLY A 66 -14.35 7.36 -3.03
CA GLY A 66 -13.88 6.01 -3.22
C GLY A 66 -13.10 5.51 -2.02
N LYS A 67 -12.97 4.19 -1.94
CA LYS A 67 -12.17 3.49 -0.94
C LYS A 67 -11.06 2.70 -1.60
N LEU A 68 -9.95 2.55 -0.89
CA LEU A 68 -8.90 1.63 -1.27
C LEU A 68 -9.37 0.22 -0.94
N GLU A 69 -9.46 -0.62 -1.97
CA GLU A 69 -9.57 -2.06 -1.81
C GLU A 69 -8.32 -2.76 -2.28
#